data_AF-A0A1Q6FDP1-F1
#
_entry.id   AF-A0A1Q6FDP1-F1
#
_cell.length_a   1.000
_cell.length_b   1.000
_cell.length_c   1.000
_cell.angle_alpha   90.00
_cell.angle_beta   90.00
_cell.angle_gamma   90.00
#
_symmetry.space_group_name_H-M   'P 1'
#
loop_
_entity.id
_entity.type
_entity.pdbx_description
1 polymer ?
#
loop_
_entity_poly.entity_id
_entity_poly.type
_entity_poly.pdbx_seq_one_letter_code
_entity_poly.pdbx_strand_id
1 'polypeptide(L)'
;MKTKRRKILLLCMQVLLPVVPGLWTVLFRPETAALSPRMLVTWMLCLNLLFILIYWRRLGWSRSERLDTALLLVLFCFFPLPGHWLLDGMLDGSLWLQIAFYCMMQAGFYVAIVLAPDWVGRFQQRRYEERVLSGREKFESRKEVMKAREEREKSANDSKSGEKR
;
A
#
# COMPACT_ATOMS: atom_id res chain seq x y z
N MET A 1 4.39 -18.18 -3.10
CA MET A 1 5.77 -17.68 -2.87
C MET A 1 6.24 -16.59 -3.85
N LYS A 2 5.96 -16.70 -5.17
CA LYS A 2 6.40 -15.72 -6.18
C LYS A 2 5.89 -14.28 -5.93
N THR A 3 4.66 -14.10 -5.45
CA THR A 3 4.06 -12.79 -5.16
C THR A 3 4.68 -12.11 -3.94
N LYS A 4 4.92 -12.84 -2.85
CA LYS A 4 5.61 -12.31 -1.65
C LYS A 4 7.02 -11.80 -1.96
N ARG A 5 7.83 -12.58 -2.71
CA ARG A 5 9.18 -12.14 -3.11
C ARG A 5 9.14 -10.89 -3.99
N ARG A 6 8.16 -10.78 -4.89
CA ARG A 6 7.97 -9.58 -5.72
C ARG A 6 7.57 -8.37 -4.87
N LYS A 7 6.66 -8.52 -3.91
CA LYS A 7 6.28 -7.44 -2.97
C LYS A 7 7.47 -6.95 -2.14
N ILE A 8 8.39 -7.84 -1.73
CA ILE A 8 9.62 -7.47 -1.00
C ILE A 8 10.62 -6.76 -1.92
N LEU A 9 10.79 -7.23 -3.15
CA LEU A 9 11.63 -6.54 -4.15
C LEU A 9 11.12 -5.13 -4.44
N LEU A 10 9.80 -4.97 -4.57
CA LEU A 10 9.17 -3.65 -4.73
C LEU A 10 9.40 -2.78 -3.50
N LEU A 11 9.29 -3.31 -2.29
CA LEU A 11 9.63 -2.59 -1.06
C LEU A 11 11.06 -2.05 -1.12
N CYS A 12 12.05 -2.90 -1.43
CA CYS A 12 13.44 -2.48 -1.50
C CYS A 12 13.67 -1.38 -2.54
N MET A 13 13.07 -1.51 -3.73
CA MET A 13 13.16 -0.50 -4.78
C MET A 13 12.48 0.81 -4.37
N GLN A 14 11.31 0.72 -3.72
CA GLN A 14 10.53 1.88 -3.32
C GLN A 14 11.22 2.66 -2.19
N VAL A 15 11.84 1.96 -1.24
CA VAL A 15 12.57 2.58 -0.11
C VAL A 15 13.85 3.27 -0.57
N LEU A 16 14.52 2.74 -1.59
CA LEU A 16 15.74 3.34 -2.15
C LEU A 16 15.43 4.49 -3.13
N LEU A 17 14.17 4.66 -3.51
CA LEU A 17 13.76 5.60 -4.54
C LEU A 17 14.03 7.08 -4.20
N PRO A 18 13.91 7.57 -2.95
CA PRO A 18 14.31 8.93 -2.56
C PRO A 18 15.81 9.15 -2.56
N VAL A 19 16.61 8.08 -2.51
CA VAL A 19 18.08 8.18 -2.50
C VAL A 19 18.58 8.74 -3.82
N VAL A 20 17.94 8.42 -4.94
CA VAL A 20 18.33 8.90 -6.27
C VAL A 20 18.24 10.44 -6.38
N PRO A 21 17.09 11.09 -6.15
CA PRO A 21 17.01 12.55 -6.14
C PRO A 21 17.82 13.17 -5.00
N GLY A 22 17.95 12.50 -3.84
CA GLY A 22 18.79 12.96 -2.73
C GLY A 22 20.28 13.03 -3.06
N LEU A 23 20.84 11.98 -3.65
CA LEU A 23 22.23 11.95 -4.11
C LEU A 23 22.46 12.95 -5.25
N TRP A 24 21.50 13.09 -6.17
CA TRP A 24 21.57 14.12 -7.21
C TRP A 24 21.71 15.52 -6.60
N THR A 25 20.92 15.86 -5.57
CA THR A 25 21.04 17.15 -4.90
C THR A 25 22.37 17.33 -4.18
N VAL A 26 22.86 16.30 -3.50
CA VAL A 26 24.16 16.36 -2.81
C VAL A 26 25.31 16.57 -3.80
N LEU A 27 25.27 15.91 -4.97
CA LEU A 27 26.33 15.96 -5.97
C LEU A 27 26.30 17.23 -6.83
N PHE A 28 25.12 17.70 -7.24
CA PHE A 28 24.99 18.80 -8.21
C PHE A 28 24.53 20.13 -7.59
N ARG A 29 24.04 20.13 -6.35
CA ARG A 29 23.55 21.32 -5.63
C ARG A 29 24.03 21.32 -4.16
N PRO A 30 25.34 21.38 -3.89
CA PRO A 30 25.87 21.33 -2.52
C PRO A 30 25.40 22.51 -1.65
N GLU A 31 25.05 23.64 -2.27
CA GLU A 31 24.55 24.87 -1.61
C GLU A 31 23.13 24.73 -1.03
N THR A 32 22.37 23.68 -1.39
CA THR A 32 21.01 23.50 -0.86
C THR A 32 21.03 22.90 0.54
N ALA A 33 20.55 23.64 1.54
CA ALA A 33 20.43 23.14 2.92
C ALA A 33 19.22 22.20 3.16
N ALA A 34 18.26 22.16 2.23
CA ALA A 34 17.05 21.35 2.33
C ALA A 34 16.62 20.75 0.99
N LEU A 35 16.16 19.50 1.03
CA LEU A 35 15.58 18.83 -0.13
C LEU A 35 14.17 19.37 -0.43
N SER A 36 13.96 19.91 -1.63
CA SER A 36 12.63 20.35 -2.04
C SER A 36 11.68 19.16 -2.23
N PRO A 37 10.53 19.10 -1.53
CA PRO A 37 9.57 18.02 -1.65
C PRO A 37 8.95 17.95 -3.05
N ARG A 38 8.79 19.10 -3.74
CA ARG A 38 8.29 19.15 -5.12
C ARG A 38 9.22 18.42 -6.08
N MET A 39 10.52 18.55 -5.88
CA MET A 39 11.53 17.87 -6.68
C MET A 39 11.53 16.36 -6.39
N LEU A 40 11.45 15.96 -5.11
CA LEU A 40 11.28 14.56 -4.73
C LEU A 40 10.07 13.92 -5.41
N VAL A 41 8.90 14.56 -5.29
CA VAL A 41 7.64 14.09 -5.89
C VAL A 41 7.81 13.92 -7.40
N THR A 42 8.39 14.90 -8.09
CA THR A 42 8.56 14.88 -9.56
C THR A 42 9.51 13.76 -10.01
N TRP A 43 10.64 13.59 -9.31
CA TRP A 43 11.60 12.52 -9.60
C TRP A 43 11.02 11.15 -9.30
N MET A 44 10.37 10.98 -8.16
CA MET A 44 9.71 9.73 -7.78
C MET A 44 8.61 9.36 -8.76
N LEU A 45 7.83 10.34 -9.23
CA LEU A 45 6.79 10.13 -10.24
C LEU A 45 7.38 9.72 -11.60
N CYS A 46 8.45 10.37 -12.05
CA CYS A 46 9.15 9.96 -13.27
C CYS A 46 9.70 8.53 -13.18
N LEU A 47 10.39 8.20 -12.09
CA LEU A 47 10.96 6.87 -11.87
C LEU A 47 9.88 5.79 -11.73
N ASN A 48 8.79 6.09 -11.01
CA ASN A 48 7.66 5.17 -10.85
C ASN A 48 6.94 4.94 -12.18
N LEU A 49 6.77 5.97 -13.03
CA LEU A 49 6.21 5.82 -14.37
C LEU A 49 7.10 4.98 -15.28
N LEU A 50 8.41 5.23 -15.28
CA LEU A 50 9.37 4.39 -16.01
C LEU A 50 9.33 2.94 -15.52
N PHE A 51 9.24 2.74 -14.21
CA PHE A 51 9.10 1.42 -13.62
C PHE A 51 7.83 0.75 -14.12
N ILE A 52 6.68 1.43 -14.09
CA ILE A 52 5.42 0.91 -14.64
C ILE A 52 5.60 0.52 -16.10
N LEU A 53 6.14 1.41 -16.95
CA LEU A 53 6.31 1.14 -18.39
C LEU A 53 7.22 -0.06 -18.69
N ILE A 54 8.33 -0.21 -17.95
CA ILE A 54 9.31 -1.29 -18.15
C ILE A 54 8.80 -2.61 -17.55
N TYR A 55 8.31 -2.57 -16.32
CA TYR A 55 7.90 -3.76 -15.59
C TYR A 55 6.51 -4.27 -16.00
N TRP A 56 5.64 -3.45 -16.60
CA TRP A 56 4.34 -3.93 -17.11
C TRP A 56 4.49 -5.06 -18.12
N ARG A 57 5.55 -4.97 -18.93
CA ARG A 57 5.82 -5.94 -20.01
C ARG A 57 6.45 -7.23 -19.49
N ARG A 58 7.10 -7.19 -18.32
CA ARG A 58 7.82 -8.34 -17.75
C ARG A 58 7.06 -9.06 -16.63
N LEU A 59 6.13 -8.38 -15.97
CA LEU A 59 5.32 -8.97 -14.91
C LEU A 59 3.98 -9.41 -15.51
N GLY A 60 3.83 -10.72 -15.73
CA GLY A 60 2.55 -11.35 -16.08
C GLY A 60 1.51 -11.29 -14.95
N TRP A 61 1.29 -10.11 -14.38
CA TRP A 61 0.29 -9.83 -13.35
C TRP A 61 -1.10 -9.65 -13.93
N SER A 62 -2.11 -9.99 -13.13
CA SER A 62 -3.52 -9.76 -13.44
C SER A 62 -3.86 -8.26 -13.49
N ARG A 63 -5.00 -7.92 -14.10
CA ARG A 63 -5.42 -6.51 -14.31
C ARG A 63 -5.63 -5.76 -12.98
N SER A 64 -6.12 -6.44 -11.95
CA SER A 64 -6.30 -5.87 -10.60
C SER A 64 -4.96 -5.62 -9.90
N GLU A 65 -4.04 -6.58 -9.90
CA GLU A 65 -2.70 -6.40 -9.28
C GLU A 65 -1.92 -5.25 -9.90
N ARG A 66 -2.10 -5.01 -11.21
CA ARG A 66 -1.51 -3.86 -11.92
C ARG A 66 -2.10 -2.54 -11.43
N LEU A 67 -3.40 -2.47 -11.23
CA LEU A 67 -4.08 -1.28 -10.69
C LEU A 67 -3.66 -1.03 -9.25
N ASP A 68 -3.65 -2.04 -8.40
CA ASP A 68 -3.22 -1.93 -7.00
C ASP A 68 -1.78 -1.44 -6.91
N THR A 69 -0.88 -1.98 -7.74
CA THR A 69 0.53 -1.54 -7.75
C THR A 69 0.68 -0.12 -8.30
N ALA A 70 -0.05 0.24 -9.36
CA ALA A 70 -0.01 1.60 -9.91
C ALA A 70 -0.53 2.63 -8.91
N LEU A 71 -1.63 2.33 -8.22
CA LEU A 71 -2.17 3.16 -7.14
C LEU A 71 -1.18 3.29 -5.99
N LEU A 72 -0.53 2.20 -5.59
CA LEU A 72 0.51 2.21 -4.57
C LEU A 72 1.67 3.14 -4.96
N LEU A 73 2.18 3.02 -6.20
CA LEU A 73 3.28 3.83 -6.71
C LEU A 73 2.92 5.32 -6.77
N VAL A 74 1.71 5.65 -7.24
CA VAL A 74 1.22 7.03 -7.27
C VAL A 74 1.07 7.59 -5.86
N LEU A 75 0.50 6.82 -4.93
CA LEU A 75 0.36 7.22 -3.53
C LEU A 75 1.73 7.51 -2.89
N PHE A 76 2.73 6.67 -3.18
CA PHE A 76 4.10 6.88 -2.71
C PHE A 76 4.75 8.18 -3.23
N CYS A 77 4.38 8.64 -4.43
CA CYS A 77 4.94 9.89 -4.98
C CYS A 77 4.54 11.12 -4.17
N PHE A 78 3.34 11.14 -3.57
CA PHE A 78 2.87 12.30 -2.80
C PHE A 78 3.34 12.28 -1.35
N PHE A 79 3.91 11.16 -0.88
CA PHE A 79 4.33 11.00 0.50
C PHE A 79 5.50 11.90 0.99
N PRO A 80 6.42 12.38 0.14
CA PRO A 80 7.38 13.39 0.54
C PRO A 80 6.73 14.72 1.00
N LEU A 81 5.47 14.98 0.64
CA LEU A 81 4.73 16.17 1.05
C LEU A 81 4.29 16.13 2.53
N PRO A 82 3.69 15.08 3.10
CA PRO A 82 3.55 15.02 4.55
C PRO A 82 4.92 14.94 5.26
N GLY A 83 5.92 14.31 4.62
CA GLY A 83 7.27 14.19 5.14
C GLY A 83 7.96 15.55 5.38
N HIS A 84 7.97 16.46 4.40
CA HIS A 84 8.61 17.77 4.59
C HIS A 84 7.94 18.60 5.68
N TRP A 85 6.62 18.51 5.82
CA TRP A 85 5.90 19.25 6.86
C TRP A 85 6.25 18.75 8.27
N LEU A 86 6.52 17.44 8.41
CA LEU A 86 7.02 16.88 9.67
C LEU A 86 8.49 17.22 9.94
N LEU A 87 9.27 17.47 8.88
CA LEU A 87 10.70 17.73 8.96
C LEU A 87 11.04 19.22 9.05
N ASP A 88 10.06 20.10 8.83
CA ASP A 88 10.22 21.55 8.84
C ASP A 88 10.78 22.00 10.20
N GLY A 89 12.00 22.53 10.20
CA GLY A 89 12.73 22.97 11.39
C GLY A 89 13.46 21.88 12.19
N MET A 90 13.25 20.58 11.95
CA MET A 90 13.90 19.50 12.72
C MET A 90 15.19 18.97 12.08
N LEU A 91 15.31 19.06 10.75
CA LEU A 91 16.44 18.52 9.98
C LEU A 91 17.17 19.55 9.13
N ASP A 92 17.04 20.83 9.45
CA ASP A 92 17.74 21.91 8.74
C ASP A 92 19.26 21.77 8.94
N GLY A 93 19.99 21.58 7.84
CA GLY A 93 21.46 21.52 7.83
C GLY A 93 22.08 20.16 7.52
N SER A 94 21.33 19.06 7.48
CA SER A 94 21.87 17.74 7.07
C SER A 94 20.99 17.05 6.02
N LEU A 95 21.38 17.22 4.75
CA LEU A 95 20.73 16.56 3.60
C LEU A 95 20.72 15.03 3.75
N TRP A 96 21.80 14.45 4.28
CA TRP A 96 21.88 13.00 4.51
C TRP A 96 20.85 12.51 5.51
N LEU A 97 20.62 13.29 6.58
CA LEU A 97 19.61 12.97 7.60
C LEU A 97 18.19 13.11 7.03
N GLN A 98 17.95 14.12 6.18
CA GLN A 98 16.69 14.28 5.45
C GLN A 98 16.42 13.09 4.52
N ILE A 99 17.42 12.67 3.72
CA ILE A 99 17.30 11.51 2.82
C ILE A 99 16.99 10.23 3.61
N ALA A 100 17.73 9.97 4.69
CA ALA A 100 17.51 8.80 5.54
C ALA A 100 16.10 8.80 6.13
N PHE A 101 15.60 9.96 6.57
CA PHE A 101 14.26 10.10 7.13
C PHE A 101 13.18 9.83 6.08
N TYR A 102 13.30 10.39 4.88
CA TYR A 102 12.38 10.10 3.77
C TYR A 102 12.37 8.61 3.42
N CYS A 103 13.52 7.93 3.45
CA CYS A 103 13.60 6.49 3.22
C CYS A 103 12.90 5.68 4.34
N MET A 104 13.12 6.02 5.62
CA MET A 104 12.44 5.37 6.74
C MET A 104 10.93 5.56 6.71
N MET A 105 10.50 6.78 6.44
CA MET A 105 9.10 7.17 6.24
C MET A 105 8.45 6.29 5.16
N GLN A 106 9.12 6.14 4.02
CA GLN A 106 8.61 5.34 2.91
C GLN A 106 8.56 3.84 3.24
N ALA A 107 9.57 3.33 3.97
CA ALA A 107 9.60 1.95 4.44
C ALA A 107 8.45 1.67 5.42
N GLY A 108 8.27 2.53 6.42
CA GLY A 108 7.20 2.41 7.42
C GLY A 108 5.83 2.40 6.77
N PHE A 109 5.60 3.28 5.80
CA PHE A 109 4.32 3.38 5.10
C PHE A 109 4.06 2.17 4.17
N TYR A 110 5.07 1.65 3.50
CA TYR A 110 4.93 0.42 2.71
C TYR A 110 4.59 -0.77 3.60
N VAL A 111 5.24 -0.87 4.77
CA VAL A 111 4.89 -1.91 5.74
C VAL A 111 3.45 -1.74 6.21
N ALA A 112 3.01 -0.51 6.50
CA ALA A 112 1.66 -0.22 6.95
C ALA A 112 0.57 -0.54 5.90
N ILE A 113 0.79 -0.22 4.62
CA ILE A 113 -0.22 -0.43 3.58
C ILE A 113 -0.15 -1.83 2.98
N VAL A 114 1.04 -2.37 2.73
CA VAL A 114 1.20 -3.62 1.98
C VAL A 114 1.32 -4.82 2.89
N LEU A 115 2.04 -4.68 4.01
CA LEU A 115 2.35 -5.79 4.91
C LEU A 115 1.32 -5.92 6.04
N ALA A 116 0.81 -4.81 6.57
CA ALA A 116 -0.12 -4.84 7.69
C ALA A 116 -1.46 -5.52 7.36
N PRO A 117 -2.09 -5.35 6.17
CA PRO A 117 -3.32 -6.08 5.87
C PRO A 117 -3.10 -7.59 5.79
N ASP A 118 -1.96 -8.03 5.25
CA ASP A 118 -1.55 -9.45 5.20
C ASP A 118 -1.28 -10.03 6.60
N TRP A 119 -0.93 -9.18 7.59
CA TRP A 119 -0.76 -9.58 8.99
C TRP A 119 -2.08 -9.57 9.76
N VAL A 120 -2.87 -8.50 9.61
CA VAL A 120 -4.19 -8.35 10.23
C VAL A 120 -5.13 -9.46 9.75
N GLY A 121 -5.12 -9.80 8.47
CA GLY A 121 -5.91 -10.91 7.92
C GLY A 121 -5.53 -12.26 8.56
N ARG A 122 -4.23 -12.54 8.73
CA ARG A 122 -3.77 -13.75 9.45
C ARG A 122 -4.16 -13.75 10.92
N PHE A 123 -4.19 -12.58 11.56
CA PHE A 123 -4.55 -12.44 12.96
C PHE A 123 -6.07 -12.62 13.19
N GLN A 124 -6.88 -12.03 12.31
CA GLN A 124 -8.33 -12.25 12.30
C GLN A 124 -8.68 -13.71 12.00
N GLN A 125 -7.95 -14.33 11.07
CA GLN A 125 -8.13 -15.74 10.75
C GLN A 125 -7.75 -16.65 11.92
N ARG A 126 -6.66 -16.38 12.64
CA ARG A 126 -6.33 -17.10 13.88
C ARG A 126 -7.39 -16.93 14.95
N ARG A 127 -7.91 -15.71 15.16
CA ARG A 127 -9.01 -15.48 16.11
C ARG A 127 -10.30 -16.20 15.70
N TYR A 128 -10.60 -16.28 14.40
CA TYR A 128 -11.75 -17.02 13.90
C TYR A 128 -11.56 -18.53 14.11
N GLU A 129 -10.39 -19.07 13.78
CA GLU A 129 -10.02 -20.47 14.02
C GLU A 129 -10.07 -20.80 15.52
N GLU A 130 -9.60 -19.92 16.40
CA GLU A 130 -9.71 -20.05 17.86
C GLU A 130 -11.17 -20.01 18.35
N ARG A 131 -12.04 -19.17 17.77
CA ARG A 131 -13.49 -19.14 18.10
C ARG A 131 -14.23 -20.40 17.65
N VAL A 132 -13.81 -20.98 16.55
CA VAL A 132 -14.38 -22.22 16.01
C VAL A 132 -13.87 -23.45 16.77
N LEU A 133 -12.57 -23.48 17.12
CA LEU A 133 -11.97 -24.56 17.90
C LEU A 133 -12.39 -24.55 19.38
N SER A 134 -12.69 -23.37 19.95
CA SER A 134 -13.26 -23.25 21.30
C SER A 134 -14.75 -23.62 21.38
N GLY A 135 -15.36 -24.05 20.27
CA GLY A 135 -16.76 -24.47 20.21
C GLY A 135 -17.76 -23.32 20.37
N ARG A 136 -17.30 -22.06 20.35
CA ARG A 136 -18.14 -20.87 20.52
C ARG A 136 -18.87 -20.46 19.24
N GLU A 137 -18.28 -20.75 18.08
CA GLU A 137 -18.89 -20.56 16.76
C GLU A 137 -18.85 -21.89 15.99
N LYS A 138 -20.00 -22.36 15.51
CA LYS A 138 -20.10 -23.54 14.65
C LYS A 138 -19.68 -23.14 13.23
N PHE A 139 -18.89 -23.96 12.53
CA PHE A 139 -18.68 -23.77 11.08
C PHE A 139 -20.06 -23.73 10.42
N GLU A 140 -20.47 -22.60 9.85
CA GLU A 140 -21.69 -22.55 9.06
C GLU A 140 -21.53 -23.54 7.91
N SER A 141 -22.31 -24.62 7.97
CA SER A 141 -22.34 -25.63 6.94
C SER A 141 -22.75 -24.95 5.64
N ARG A 142 -22.16 -25.31 4.49
CA ARG A 142 -22.54 -24.75 3.18
C ARG A 142 -24.06 -24.75 2.94
N LYS A 143 -24.80 -25.66 3.56
CA LYS A 143 -26.26 -25.71 3.53
C LYS A 143 -26.93 -24.56 4.29
N GLU A 144 -26.38 -24.15 5.42
CA GLU A 144 -26.87 -23.02 6.23
C GLU A 144 -26.61 -21.69 5.53
N VAL A 145 -25.42 -21.53 4.92
CA VAL A 145 -25.08 -20.33 4.12
C VAL A 145 -25.97 -20.21 2.88
N MET A 146 -26.22 -21.31 2.18
CA MET A 146 -27.13 -21.34 1.02
C MET A 146 -28.58 -21.01 1.43
N LYS A 147 -29.03 -21.55 2.56
CA LYS A 147 -30.38 -21.32 3.09
C LYS A 147 -30.57 -19.87 3.56
N ALA A 148 -29.59 -19.28 4.24
CA ALA A 148 -29.61 -17.87 4.63
C ALA A 148 -29.60 -16.93 3.41
N ARG A 149 -28.95 -17.33 2.31
CA ARG A 149 -28.95 -16.59 1.05
C ARG A 149 -30.32 -16.63 0.37
N GLU A 150 -30.97 -17.80 0.33
CA GLU A 150 -32.35 -17.96 -0.16
C GLU A 150 -33.37 -17.18 0.69
N GLU A 151 -33.21 -17.15 2.02
CA GLU A 151 -34.09 -16.38 2.91
C GLU A 151 -33.91 -14.86 2.71
N ARG A 152 -32.69 -14.38 2.48
CA ARG A 152 -32.41 -12.98 2.11
C ARG A 152 -32.97 -12.62 0.73
N GLU A 153 -32.89 -13.53 -0.23
CA GLU A 153 -33.49 -13.34 -1.56
C GLU A 153 -35.02 -13.32 -1.51
N LYS A 154 -35.66 -14.20 -0.71
CA LYS A 154 -37.12 -14.18 -0.48
C LYS A 154 -37.59 -12.90 0.19
N SER A 155 -36.93 -12.48 1.28
CA SER A 155 -37.28 -11.24 2.00
C SER A 155 -37.05 -9.98 1.16
N ALA A 156 -36.04 -9.96 0.29
CA ALA A 156 -35.84 -8.87 -0.67
C ALA A 156 -36.87 -8.85 -1.81
N ASN A 157 -37.46 -10.00 -2.15
CA ASN A 157 -38.55 -10.09 -3.13
C ASN A 157 -39.91 -9.70 -2.52
N ASP A 158 -40.17 -10.07 -1.27
CA ASP A 158 -41.38 -9.68 -0.54
C ASP A 158 -41.42 -8.16 -0.28
N SER A 159 -40.28 -7.53 0.04
CA SER A 159 -40.22 -6.07 0.22
C SER A 159 -40.46 -5.30 -1.08
N LYS A 160 -40.00 -5.81 -2.22
CA LYS A 160 -40.30 -5.24 -3.55
C LYS A 160 -41.75 -5.42 -4.01
N SER A 161 -42.47 -6.40 -3.46
CA SER A 161 -43.88 -6.67 -3.78
C SER A 161 -44.84 -5.77 -3.00
N GLY A 162 -44.45 -5.35 -1.78
CA GLY A 162 -45.25 -4.46 -0.92
C GLY A 162 -45.29 -2.99 -1.36
N GLU A 163 -44.38 -2.55 -2.23
CA GLU A 163 -44.28 -1.15 -2.69
C GLU A 163 -45.11 -0.86 -3.96
N LYS A 164 -45.91 -1.83 -4.43
CA LYS A 164 -46.79 -1.72 -5.61
C LYS A 164 -48.29 -1.70 -5.29
N ARG A 165 -48.69 -1.36 -4.06
CA ARG A 165 -50.10 -1.16 -3.70
C ARG A 165 -50.39 0.27 -3.28
#